data_AF-A0A7W8QHI4-F1
#
_entry.id   AF-A0A7W8QHI4-F1
#
_cell.length_a   1.000
_cell.length_b   1.000
_cell.length_c   1.000
_cell.angle_alpha   90.00
_cell.angle_beta   90.00
_cell.angle_gamma   90.00
#
_symmetry.space_group_name_H-M   'P 1'
#
loop_
_entity.id
_entity.type
_entity.pdbx_description
1 polymer ?
#
loop_
_entity_poly.entity_id
_entity_poly.type
_entity_poly.pdbx_seq_one_letter_code
_entity_poly.pdbx_strand_id
1 'polypeptide(L)' 'MRCVPTDGRPEGPTPWWKRNPYRSVDIRGTAELIEGPDKAFLRRIARKYTDEDPSVEPDTVRRLIVRVVPEKATGTSG' A
#
# COMPACT_ATOMS: atom_id res chain seq x y z
N MET A 1 -9.09 5.89 -5.19
CA MET A 1 -8.01 5.18 -5.93
C MET A 1 -8.56 3.82 -6.35
N ARG A 2 -8.56 3.47 -7.64
CA ARG A 2 -9.14 2.20 -8.15
C ARG A 2 -8.00 1.27 -8.54
N CYS A 3 -7.80 0.19 -7.82
CA CYS A 3 -6.85 -0.85 -8.21
C CYS A 3 -7.55 -1.78 -9.22
N VAL A 4 -7.12 -1.75 -10.49
CA VAL A 4 -7.54 -2.71 -11.52
C VAL A 4 -6.33 -3.59 -11.82
N PRO A 5 -6.37 -4.92 -11.62
CA PRO A 5 -5.27 -5.79 -12.02
C PRO A 5 -5.26 -5.92 -13.55
N THR A 6 -4.12 -5.61 -14.19
CA THR A 6 -3.87 -5.88 -15.61
C THR A 6 -3.70 -7.39 -15.83
N ASP A 7 -4.27 -7.88 -16.93
CA ASP A 7 -4.41 -9.28 -17.30
C ASP A 7 -3.11 -9.86 -17.89
N GLY A 8 -2.59 -10.91 -17.25
CA GLY A 8 -1.56 -11.79 -17.82
C GLY A 8 -2.07 -13.23 -17.83
N ARG A 9 -1.98 -13.89 -18.99
CA ARG A 9 -2.48 -15.26 -19.26
C ARG A 9 -1.63 -16.33 -18.52
N PRO A 10 -2.20 -17.43 -17.96
CA PRO A 10 -1.44 -18.39 -17.14
C PRO A 10 -1.20 -19.76 -17.82
N GLU A 11 -0.09 -20.40 -17.48
CA GLU A 11 0.22 -21.83 -17.68
C GLU A 11 0.68 -22.41 -16.32
N GLY A 12 0.01 -23.44 -15.76
CA GLY A 12 0.55 -24.26 -14.65
C GLY A 12 -0.30 -24.39 -13.35
N PRO A 13 -0.19 -25.51 -12.61
CA PRO A 13 -1.20 -25.97 -11.66
C PRO A 13 -0.98 -25.46 -10.22
N THR A 14 -1.27 -24.18 -10.01
CA THR A 14 -1.73 -23.48 -8.77
C THR A 14 -1.06 -22.11 -8.67
N PRO A 15 -1.56 -21.11 -9.40
CA PRO A 15 -0.88 -19.84 -9.44
C PRO A 15 -1.34 -18.91 -8.30
N TRP A 16 -0.42 -18.06 -7.89
CA TRP A 16 -0.46 -17.05 -6.81
C TRP A 16 -1.60 -16.00 -6.91
N TRP A 17 -2.55 -16.14 -7.84
CA TRP A 17 -3.68 -15.23 -8.04
C TRP A 17 -4.93 -15.55 -7.19
N LYS A 18 -4.84 -16.38 -6.15
CA LYS A 18 -5.98 -16.78 -5.29
C LYS A 18 -6.74 -15.63 -4.60
N ARG A 19 -6.35 -14.38 -4.77
CA ARG A 19 -7.17 -13.24 -4.34
C ARG A 19 -8.33 -13.06 -5.30
N ASN A 20 -9.54 -13.34 -4.82
CA ASN A 20 -10.78 -13.08 -5.55
C ASN A 20 -10.83 -11.59 -5.96
N PRO A 21 -10.76 -11.25 -7.26
CA PRO A 21 -10.76 -9.85 -7.72
C PRO A 21 -12.08 -9.13 -7.45
N TYR A 22 -13.15 -9.88 -7.17
CA TYR A 22 -14.46 -9.35 -6.79
C TYR A 22 -14.56 -9.00 -5.30
N ARG A 23 -13.49 -9.19 -4.52
CA ARG A 23 -13.39 -8.72 -3.12
C ARG A 23 -12.54 -7.46 -3.06
N SER A 24 -13.19 -6.32 -2.85
CA SER A 24 -12.53 -5.02 -2.79
C SER A 24 -13.15 -4.12 -1.72
N VAL A 25 -12.40 -3.09 -1.31
CA VAL A 25 -12.87 -2.01 -0.43
C VAL A 25 -12.48 -0.67 -1.04
N ASP A 26 -13.45 0.24 -1.20
CA ASP A 26 -13.24 1.64 -1.57
C ASP A 26 -13.16 2.48 -0.30
N ILE A 27 -12.05 3.21 -0.11
CA ILE A 27 -11.81 4.12 1.01
C ILE A 27 -11.78 5.55 0.48
N ARG A 28 -12.62 6.41 1.05
CA ARG A 28 -12.71 7.85 0.75
C ARG A 28 -12.49 8.66 2.02
N GLY A 29 -11.88 9.81 1.87
CA GLY A 29 -11.65 10.73 2.97
C GLY A 29 -10.57 11.74 2.58
N THR A 30 -10.04 12.40 3.59
CA THR A 30 -9.06 13.48 3.42
C THR A 30 -7.63 12.95 3.56
N ALA A 31 -6.73 13.45 2.71
CA ALA A 31 -5.30 13.16 2.79
C ALA A 31 -4.57 14.31 3.45
N GLU A 32 -3.81 13.99 4.49
CA GLU A 32 -2.94 14.92 5.23
C GLU A 32 -1.48 14.56 4.96
N LEU A 33 -0.64 15.57 4.79
CA LEU A 33 0.81 15.41 4.68
C LEU A 33 1.45 15.68 6.03
N ILE A 34 2.24 14.72 6.51
CA ILE A 34 2.96 14.79 7.79
C ILE A 34 4.44 14.62 7.51
N GLU A 35 5.28 15.42 8.16
CA GLU A 35 6.72 15.24 8.06
C GLU A 35 7.16 13.92 8.71
N GLY A 36 8.06 13.19 8.04
CA GLY A 36 8.72 12.00 8.58
C GLY A 36 10.22 12.22 8.78
N PRO A 37 10.64 13.13 9.67
CA PRO A 37 12.01 13.63 9.74
C PRO A 37 13.04 12.56 10.12
N ASP A 38 12.65 11.51 10.83
CA ASP A 38 13.53 10.43 11.30
C ASP A 38 13.50 9.16 10.41
N LYS A 39 12.70 9.19 9.34
CA LYS A 39 12.42 8.06 8.44
C LYS A 39 11.97 6.78 9.19
N ALA A 40 11.50 6.89 10.43
CA ALA A 40 11.13 5.72 11.25
C ALA A 40 9.91 5.01 10.69
N PHE A 41 8.95 5.77 10.14
CA PHE A 41 7.79 5.21 9.46
C PHE A 41 8.18 4.38 8.24
N LEU A 42 9.16 4.84 7.45
CA LEU A 42 9.66 4.11 6.28
C LEU A 42 10.28 2.77 6.71
N ARG A 43 11.14 2.78 7.74
CA ARG A 43 11.72 1.54 8.30
C ARG A 43 10.65 0.57 8.78
N ARG A 44 9.63 1.07 9.48
CA ARG A 44 8.52 0.25 9.97
C ARG A 44 7.69 -0.38 8.85
N ILE A 45 7.43 0.35 7.76
CA ILE A 45 6.71 -0.19 6.60
C ILE A 45 7.56 -1.23 5.87
N ALA A 46 8.83 -0.97 5.60
CA ALA A 46 9.71 -1.91 4.92
C ALA A 46 9.70 -3.27 5.64
N ARG A 47 10.00 -3.28 6.94
CA ARG A 47 9.97 -4.51 7.74
C ARG A 47 8.60 -5.19 7.76
N LYS A 48 7.51 -4.43 7.73
CA LYS A 48 6.15 -5.02 7.71
C LYS A 48 5.86 -5.80 6.42
N TYR A 49 6.40 -5.37 5.28
CA TYR A 49 6.03 -5.91 3.97
C TYR A 49 7.13 -6.77 3.31
N THR A 50 8.38 -6.58 3.70
CA THR A 50 9.53 -7.29 3.13
C THR A 50 10.42 -7.94 4.19
N ASP A 51 10.14 -7.75 5.48
CA ASP A 51 10.99 -8.18 6.60
C ASP A 51 12.43 -7.60 6.57
N GLU A 52 12.67 -6.61 5.71
CA GLU A 52 13.97 -5.97 5.50
C GLU A 52 13.95 -4.49 5.90
N ASP A 53 15.13 -3.93 6.16
CA ASP A 53 15.29 -2.49 6.28
C ASP A 53 15.38 -1.82 4.89
N PRO A 54 14.89 -0.58 4.76
CA PRO A 54 15.07 0.19 3.54
C PRO A 54 16.54 0.64 3.42
N SER A 55 17.01 0.84 2.19
CA SER A 55 18.31 1.45 1.92
C SER A 55 18.46 2.79 2.64
N VAL A 56 19.67 3.07 3.14
CA VAL A 56 19.97 4.32 3.84
C VAL A 56 19.87 5.50 2.86
N GLU A 57 19.19 6.56 3.30
CA GLU A 57 19.05 7.80 2.54
C GLU A 57 19.77 8.96 3.22
N PRO A 58 20.36 9.91 2.47
CA PRO A 58 20.95 11.13 3.03
C PRO A 58 19.95 11.93 3.88
N ASP A 59 20.44 12.63 4.90
CA ASP A 59 19.59 13.44 5.79
C ASP A 59 18.99 14.67 5.12
N THR A 60 19.54 15.07 3.97
CA THR A 60 18.97 16.11 3.10
C THR A 60 17.66 15.68 2.42
N VAL A 61 17.41 14.37 2.33
CA VAL A 61 16.18 13.83 1.73
C VAL A 61 15.05 13.89 2.76
N ARG A 62 14.04 14.71 2.45
CA ARG A 62 12.81 14.81 3.25
C ARG A 62 11.78 13.80 2.77
N ARG A 63 11.25 13.00 3.71
CA ARG A 63 10.14 12.09 3.47
C ARG A 63 8.87 12.67 4.07
N LEU A 64 7.79 12.61 3.31
CA LEU A 64 6.44 12.93 3.79
C LEU A 64 5.65 11.64 3.95
N ILE A 65 4.83 11.60 4.99
CA ILE A 65 3.88 10.54 5.27
C ILE A 65 2.52 11.05 4.80
N VAL A 66 1.89 10.30 3.90
CA VAL A 66 0.50 10.54 3.51
C VAL A 66 -0.39 9.81 4.51
N ARG A 67 -1.10 10.55 5.36
CA ARG A 67 -2.12 10.01 6.25
C ARG A 67 -3.48 10.19 5.58
N VAL A 68 -4.20 9.10 5.36
CA VAL A 68 -5.60 9.16 4.92
C VAL A 68 -6.47 9.06 6.15
N VAL A 69 -7.28 10.08 6.41
CA VAL A 69 -8.34 10.07 7.44
C VAL A 69 -9.63 9.64 6.74
N PRO A 70 -10.10 8.39 6.95
CA PRO A 70 -11.24 7.88 6.23
C PRO A 70 -12.54 8.52 6.73
N GLU A 71 -13.36 8.97 5.80
CA GLU A 71 -14.73 9.45 6.03
C GLU A 71 -15.76 8.39 5.62
N LYS A 72 -15.40 7.56 4.63
CA LYS A 72 -16.25 6.46 4.16
C LYS A 72 -15.41 5.27 3.72
N ALA A 73 -15.85 4.07 4.09
CA ALA A 73 -15.35 2.80 3.58
C ALA A 73 -16.52 1.96 3.08
N THR A 74 -16.40 1.40 1.87
CA THR A 74 -17.45 0.58 1.24
C THR A 74 -16.84 -0.70 0.69
N GLY A 75 -17.36 -1.86 1.09
CA GLY A 75 -16.89 -3.16 0.63
C GLY A 75 -17.76 -3.71 -0.51
N THR A 76 -17.12 -4.42 -1.44
CA THR A 76 -17.82 -5.21 -2.47
C THR A 76 -17.37 -6.66 -2.35
N SER A 77 -18.33 -7.57 -2.27
CA SER A 77 -18.14 -9.01 -2.35
C SER A 77 -19.27 -9.57 -3.19
N GLY A 78 -18.94 -10.02 -4.41
CA GLY A 78 -19.88 -10.73 -5.28
C GLY A 78 -20.25 -12.11 -4.78
#